data_AF-A0A9X9BY78-F1
#
_entry.id   AF-A0A9X9BY78-F1
#
_cell.length_a   1.000
_cell.length_b   1.000
_cell.length_c   1.000
_cell.angle_alpha   90.00
_cell.angle_beta   90.00
_cell.angle_gamma   90.00
#
_symmetry.space_group_name_H-M   'P 1'
#
loop_
_entity.id
_entity.type
_entity.pdbx_description
1 polymer ?
#
loop_
_entity_poly.entity_id
_entity_poly.type
_entity_poly.pdbx_seq_one_letter_code
_entity_poly.pdbx_strand_id
1 'polypeptide(L)' 'MANFTKEQVEVQIRDQLVREGISIDVARSAAMRGANHYASRPNAIIASSIAIAKTYAKPLKRVKGKPNCNANSRKR' A
#
# COMPACT_ATOMS: atom_id res chain seq x y z
N MET A 1 -17.33 -16.29 -6.81
CA MET A 1 -15.96 -15.70 -6.83
C MET A 1 -15.08 -16.63 -6.03
N ALA A 2 -13.99 -17.14 -6.61
CA ALA A 2 -13.02 -17.91 -5.85
C ALA A 2 -12.33 -16.95 -4.86
N ASN A 3 -12.59 -17.14 -3.57
CA ASN A 3 -11.89 -16.39 -2.54
C ASN A 3 -10.47 -16.95 -2.49
N PHE A 4 -9.49 -16.14 -2.91
CA PHE A 4 -8.09 -16.51 -2.77
C PHE A 4 -7.76 -16.63 -1.29
N THR A 5 -6.88 -17.58 -0.93
CA THR A 5 -6.44 -17.68 0.46
C THR A 5 -5.62 -16.46 0.84
N LYS A 6 -5.54 -16.17 2.14
CA LYS A 6 -4.73 -15.07 2.65
C LYS A 6 -3.27 -15.20 2.18
N GLU A 7 -2.71 -16.43 2.17
CA GLU A 7 -1.35 -16.67 1.69
C GLU A 7 -1.21 -16.36 0.19
N GLN A 8 -2.18 -16.74 -0.63
CA GLN A 8 -2.15 -16.47 -2.07
C GLN A 8 -2.18 -14.96 -2.35
N VAL A 9 -2.99 -14.21 -1.60
CA VAL A 9 -3.08 -12.75 -1.71
C VAL A 9 -1.78 -12.10 -1.22
N GLU A 10 -1.17 -12.59 -0.13
CA GLU A 10 0.11 -12.08 0.35
C GLU A 10 1.23 -12.26 -0.68
N VAL A 11 1.34 -13.44 -1.28
CA VAL A 11 2.34 -13.74 -2.32
C VAL A 11 2.13 -12.83 -3.54
N GLN A 12 0.89 -12.69 -4.02
CA GLN A 12 0.60 -11.80 -5.15
C GLN A 12 0.96 -10.33 -4.86
N ILE A 13 0.61 -9.82 -3.68
CA ILE A 13 0.92 -8.44 -3.29
C ILE A 13 2.43 -8.26 -3.18
N ARG A 14 3.15 -9.19 -2.53
CA ARG A 14 4.61 -9.13 -2.38
C ARG A 14 5.29 -9.09 -3.74
N ASP A 15 4.94 -10.02 -4.63
CA ASP A 15 5.58 -10.13 -5.95
C ASP A 15 5.27 -8.90 -6.83
N GLN A 16 4.10 -8.27 -6.64
CA GLN A 16 3.78 -6.99 -7.27
C GLN A 16 4.65 -5.85 -6.72
N LEU A 17 4.85 -5.75 -5.41
CA LEU A 17 5.67 -4.71 -4.79
C LEU A 17 7.15 -4.87 -5.14
N VAL A 18 7.67 -6.10 -5.20
CA VAL A 18 9.04 -6.38 -5.64
C VAL A 18 9.24 -6.00 -7.10
N ARG A 19 8.27 -6.31 -7.98
CA ARG A 19 8.29 -5.84 -9.39
C ARG A 19 8.28 -4.32 -9.51
N GLU A 20 7.67 -3.61 -8.56
CA GLU A 20 7.68 -2.15 -8.49
C GLU A 20 8.98 -1.58 -7.91
N GLY A 21 9.97 -2.42 -7.57
CA GLY A 21 11.28 -2.01 -7.08
C GLY A 21 11.34 -1.78 -5.56
N ILE A 22 10.35 -2.27 -4.81
CA ILE A 22 10.35 -2.20 -3.34
C ILE A 22 11.20 -3.35 -2.79
N SER A 23 12.00 -3.07 -1.76
CA SER A 23 12.83 -4.09 -1.12
C SER A 23 11.99 -5.24 -0.57
N ILE A 24 12.53 -6.45 -0.61
CA ILE A 24 11.79 -7.67 -0.28
C ILE A 24 11.24 -7.66 1.16
N ASP A 25 11.98 -7.06 2.10
CA ASP A 25 11.58 -6.95 3.51
C ASP A 25 10.41 -5.97 3.71
N VAL A 26 10.43 -4.85 2.99
CA VAL A 26 9.35 -3.86 3.00
C VAL A 26 8.12 -4.40 2.27
N ALA A 27 8.34 -5.08 1.13
CA ALA A 27 7.29 -5.74 0.38
C ALA A 27 6.59 -6.82 1.20
N ARG A 28 7.34 -7.63 1.97
CA ARG A 28 6.79 -8.64 2.87
C ARG A 28 5.91 -8.00 3.96
N SER A 29 6.42 -6.96 4.60
CA SER A 29 5.69 -6.23 5.67
C SER A 29 4.41 -5.57 5.15
N ALA A 30 4.48 -4.96 3.97
CA ALA A 30 3.35 -4.35 3.29
C ALA A 30 2.32 -5.38 2.81
N ALA A 31 2.79 -6.51 2.28
CA ALA A 31 1.93 -7.60 1.81
C ALA A 31 1.10 -8.21 2.94
N MET A 32 1.69 -8.43 4.12
CA MET A 32 0.94 -8.88 5.30
C MET A 32 -0.20 -7.92 5.67
N ARG A 33 0.02 -6.60 5.58
CA ARG A 33 -1.02 -5.58 5.84
C ARG A 33 -2.13 -5.61 4.78
N GLY A 34 -1.77 -5.77 3.51
CA GLY A 34 -2.72 -5.90 2.41
C GLY A 34 -3.56 -7.19 2.50
N ALA A 35 -2.92 -8.32 2.79
CA ALA A 35 -3.59 -9.60 2.96
C ALA A 35 -4.50 -9.62 4.20
N ASN A 36 -4.11 -8.93 5.28
CA ASN A 36 -4.99 -8.76 6.43
C ASN A 36 -6.23 -7.93 6.10
N HIS A 37 -6.08 -6.86 5.31
CA HIS A 37 -7.21 -6.08 4.81
C HIS A 37 -8.16 -6.90 3.93
N TYR A 38 -7.61 -7.79 3.09
CA TYR A 38 -8.39 -8.74 2.29
C TYR A 38 -9.25 -9.67 3.17
N ALA A 39 -8.66 -10.21 4.24
CA ALA A 39 -9.34 -11.13 5.14
C ALA A 39 -10.33 -10.44 6.10
N SER A 40 -10.06 -9.21 6.53
CA SER A 40 -10.89 -8.48 7.49
C SER A 40 -12.16 -7.88 6.88
N ARG A 41 -12.23 -7.71 5.57
CA ARG A 41 -13.34 -7.01 4.92
C ARG A 41 -14.13 -7.93 3.99
N PRO A 42 -15.44 -8.14 4.24
CA PRO A 42 -16.28 -8.80 3.25
C PRO A 42 -16.31 -7.94 1.98
N ASN A 43 -16.07 -8.56 0.82
CA ASN A 43 -15.93 -7.92 -0.50
C ASN A 43 -14.65 -7.12 -0.74
N ALA A 44 -13.61 -7.30 0.06
CA ALA A 44 -12.29 -6.80 -0.32
C ALA A 44 -11.81 -7.49 -1.60
N ILE A 45 -11.26 -6.71 -2.52
CA ILE A 45 -10.70 -7.18 -3.78
C ILE A 45 -9.18 -7.03 -3.74
N ILE A 46 -8.47 -7.87 -4.48
CA ILE A 46 -7.01 -7.88 -4.51
C ILE A 46 -6.45 -6.48 -4.84
N ALA A 47 -7.10 -5.74 -5.75
CA ALA A 47 -6.70 -4.38 -6.10
C ALA A 47 -6.75 -3.40 -4.91
N SER A 48 -7.76 -3.49 -4.04
CA SER A 48 -7.85 -2.60 -2.86
C SER A 48 -6.83 -3.01 -1.79
N SER A 49 -6.57 -4.30 -1.64
CA SER A 49 -5.51 -4.82 -0.76
C SER A 49 -4.12 -4.41 -1.23
N ILE A 50 -3.85 -4.40 -2.55
CA ILE A 50 -2.61 -3.87 -3.14
C ILE A 50 -2.49 -2.37 -2.84
N ALA A 51 -3.57 -1.60 -3.01
CA ALA A 51 -3.55 -0.17 -2.73
C ALA A 51 -3.20 0.12 -1.27
N ILE A 52 -3.76 -0.65 -0.34
CA ILE A 52 -3.41 -0.58 1.10
C ILE A 52 -1.96 -0.99 1.33
N ALA A 53 -1.49 -2.10 0.75
CA ALA A 53 -0.11 -2.52 0.90
C ALA A 53 0.88 -1.42 0.43
N LYS A 54 0.57 -0.76 -0.69
CA LYS A 54 1.37 0.35 -1.22
C LYS A 54 1.44 1.56 -0.29
N THR A 55 0.43 1.83 0.55
CA THR A 55 0.52 2.93 1.53
C THR A 55 1.56 2.63 2.61
N TYR A 56 1.71 1.37 3.00
CA TYR A 56 2.72 0.92 3.97
C TYR A 56 4.10 0.68 3.35
N ALA A 57 4.15 0.39 2.05
CA ALA A 57 5.40 0.17 1.33
C ALA A 57 6.10 1.49 0.93
N LYS A 58 5.35 2.59 0.81
CA LYS A 58 5.92 3.91 0.55
C LYS A 58 6.63 4.44 1.81
N PRO A 59 7.90 4.86 1.72
CA PRO A 59 8.51 5.59 2.81
C PRO A 59 7.70 6.87 3.06
N LEU A 60 7.28 7.10 4.30
CA LEU A 60 6.62 8.34 4.77
C LEU A 60 7.47 9.62 4.54
N LYS A 61 8.68 9.50 3.98
CA LYS A 61 9.52 10.63 3.59
C LYS A 61 9.34 10.96 2.11
N ARG A 62 8.21 11.56 1.77
CA ARG A 62 8.26 12.81 1.00
C ARG A 62 8.24 13.97 2.00
N VAL A 63 9.35 14.15 2.72
CA VAL A 63 9.67 15.50 3.19
C VAL A 63 10.09 16.24 1.92
N LYS A 64 9.13 16.81 1.19
CA LYS A 64 9.44 17.86 0.21
C LYS A 64 10.02 18.98 1.06
N GLY A 65 11.34 19.13 1.01
CA GLY A 65 12.09 19.90 1.99
C GLY A 65 11.49 21.28 2.23
N LYS A 66 11.55 21.73 3.49
CA LYS A 66 11.33 23.14 3.88
C LYS A 66 9.89 23.65 3.66
N PRO A 67 9.44 24.65 4.47
CA PRO A 67 8.07 25.12 4.42
C PRO A 67 7.88 25.93 3.15
N ASN A 68 6.92 25.57 2.30
CA ASN A 68 6.36 26.59 1.43
C ASN A 68 5.29 27.31 2.25
N CYS A 69 5.76 28.35 2.94
CA CYS A 69 5.01 29.56 3.18
C CYS A 69 4.28 29.97 1.89
N ASN A 70 3.10 29.39 1.68
CA ASN A 70 2.02 30.08 0.99
C ASN A 70 0.67 29.55 1.47
N ALA A 71 0.36 29.91 2.72
CA ALA A 71 -1.01 30.02 3.22
C ALA A 71 -1.75 31.22 2.60
N ASN A 72 -1.30 31.75 1.46
CA ASN A 72 -1.94 32.83 0.71
C ASN A 72 -2.41 32.32 -0.66
N SER A 73 -3.46 31.49 -0.62
CA SER A 73 -4.39 31.41 -1.74
C SER A 73 -5.81 31.16 -1.23
N ARG A 74 -6.28 32.06 -0.36
CA ARG A 74 -7.70 32.41 -0.34
C ARG A 74 -7.82 33.83 -0.89
N LYS A 75 -8.47 33.88 -2.05
CA LYS A 75 -8.83 35.07 -2.81
C LYS A 75 -9.79 35.97 -2.03
N ARG A 76 -9.66 37.27 -2.36
CA ARG A 76 -10.59 38.40 -2.21
C ARG A 76 -10.74 39.00 -0.82
#